data_AF-A0A3M1EPK6-F1
#
_entry.id   AF-A0A3M1EPK6-F1
#
_cell.length_a   1.000
_cell.length_b   1.000
_cell.length_c   1.000
_cell.angle_alpha   90.00
_cell.angle_beta   90.00
_cell.angle_gamma   90.00
#
_symmetry.space_group_name_H-M   'P 1'
#
loop_
_entity.id
_entity.type
_entity.pdbx_description
1 polymer ?
#
loop_
_entity_poly.entity_id
_entity_poly.type
_entity_poly.pdbx_seq_one_letter_code
_entity_poly.pdbx_strand_id
1 'polypeptide(L)'
;RYQRRIKEAFASGYPAVYLVEEAAFLFEKSSGVSLRLTSLGRKGHEPRSRAHEPDLWEKTTLRSFKEKRVDPWHVVQEPGQLRFLVPLVTEASCLRCHGEPEGILDETGHVREGYHKGELRGGIVVRFPAPESK
;
A
#
# COMPACT_ATOMS: atom_id res chain seq x y z
N ARG A 1 -24.88 -7.77 -1.67
CA ARG A 1 -24.04 -6.88 -0.82
C ARG A 1 -22.67 -6.64 -1.46
N TYR A 2 -21.90 -7.69 -1.75
CA TYR A 2 -20.52 -7.58 -2.28
C TYR A 2 -20.43 -6.92 -3.67
N GLN A 3 -21.29 -7.30 -4.63
CA GLN A 3 -21.33 -6.68 -5.96
C GLN A 3 -21.66 -5.17 -5.92
N ARG A 4 -22.47 -4.72 -4.95
CA ARG A 4 -22.78 -3.29 -4.77
C ARG A 4 -21.54 -2.53 -4.28
N ARG A 5 -20.82 -3.10 -3.33
CA ARG A 5 -19.56 -2.57 -2.78
C ARG A 5 -18.45 -2.46 -3.84
N ILE A 6 -18.32 -3.46 -4.72
CA ILE A 6 -17.41 -3.39 -5.87
C ILE A 6 -17.81 -2.25 -6.81
N LYS A 7 -19.10 -2.12 -7.16
CA LYS A 7 -19.56 -0.98 -7.99
C LYS A 7 -19.28 0.38 -7.35
N GLU A 8 -19.51 0.51 -6.04
CA GLU A 8 -19.18 1.72 -5.26
C GLU A 8 -17.67 2.01 -5.28
N ALA A 9 -16.81 0.98 -5.24
CA ALA A 9 -15.36 1.12 -5.34
C ALA A 9 -14.86 1.61 -6.70
N PHE A 10 -15.49 1.14 -7.77
CA PHE A 10 -15.21 1.65 -9.12
C PHE A 10 -15.71 3.09 -9.26
N ALA A 11 -16.89 3.41 -8.70
CA ALA A 11 -17.44 4.75 -8.71
C ALA A 11 -16.64 5.77 -7.86
N SER A 12 -15.90 5.31 -6.84
CA SER A 12 -15.07 6.17 -6.00
C SER A 12 -13.73 6.54 -6.63
N GLY A 13 -13.37 5.97 -7.78
CA GLY A 13 -12.07 6.19 -8.42
C GLY A 13 -10.90 5.46 -7.74
N TYR A 14 -11.19 4.52 -6.83
CA TYR A 14 -10.16 3.79 -6.09
C TYR A 14 -10.40 2.26 -6.06
N PRO A 15 -10.74 1.61 -7.20
CA PRO A 15 -11.16 0.22 -7.16
C PRO A 15 -10.10 -0.74 -6.62
N ALA A 16 -8.83 -0.54 -6.97
CA ALA A 16 -7.74 -1.40 -6.49
C ALA A 16 -7.49 -1.24 -4.97
N VAL A 17 -7.42 0.01 -4.49
CA VAL A 17 -7.23 0.32 -3.07
C VAL A 17 -8.38 -0.23 -2.24
N TYR A 18 -9.62 0.02 -2.66
CA TYR A 18 -10.80 -0.45 -1.95
C TYR A 18 -10.83 -1.96 -1.79
N LEU A 19 -10.53 -2.71 -2.86
CA LEU A 19 -10.53 -4.18 -2.80
C LEU A 19 -9.46 -4.70 -1.84
N VAL A 20 -8.29 -4.06 -1.82
CA VAL A 20 -7.23 -4.39 -0.87
C VAL A 20 -7.64 -4.07 0.57
N GLU A 21 -8.26 -2.91 0.82
CA GLU A 21 -8.74 -2.51 2.15
C GLU A 21 -9.87 -3.42 2.64
N GLU A 22 -10.79 -3.82 1.76
CA GLU A 22 -11.84 -4.79 2.10
C GLU A 22 -11.25 -6.18 2.40
N ALA A 23 -10.29 -6.64 1.60
CA ALA A 23 -9.59 -7.90 1.87
C ALA A 23 -8.82 -7.84 3.19
N ALA A 24 -8.13 -6.72 3.47
CA ALA A 24 -7.44 -6.48 4.72
C ALA A 24 -8.38 -6.53 5.93
N PHE A 25 -9.54 -5.87 5.82
CA PHE A 25 -10.56 -5.90 6.88
C PHE A 25 -11.09 -7.30 7.16
N LEU A 26 -11.41 -8.08 6.12
CA LEU A 26 -11.89 -9.46 6.27
C LEU A 26 -10.79 -10.38 6.84
N PHE A 27 -9.54 -10.16 6.42
CA PHE A 27 -8.39 -10.91 6.93
C PHE A 27 -8.14 -10.61 8.41
N GLU A 28 -8.19 -9.35 8.83
CA GLU A 28 -8.04 -8.97 10.22
C GLU A 28 -9.14 -9.57 11.10
N LYS A 29 -10.40 -9.54 10.64
CA LYS A 29 -11.52 -10.15 11.37
C LYS A 29 -11.40 -11.66 11.55
N SER A 30 -10.73 -12.35 10.64
CA SER A 30 -10.59 -13.82 10.68
C SER A 30 -9.30 -14.30 11.35
N SER A 31 -8.24 -13.48 11.36
CA SER A 31 -6.91 -13.89 11.83
C SER A 31 -6.35 -13.07 13.00
N GLY A 32 -6.92 -11.89 13.27
CA GLY A 32 -6.33 -10.90 14.17
C GLY A 32 -5.10 -10.17 13.60
N VAL A 33 -4.70 -10.46 12.35
CA VAL A 33 -3.55 -9.83 11.69
C VAL A 33 -4.04 -8.67 10.82
N SER A 34 -3.51 -7.48 11.06
CA SER A 34 -3.88 -6.29 10.27
C SER A 34 -2.97 -6.12 9.05
N LEU A 35 -3.56 -5.66 7.94
CA LEU A 35 -2.87 -5.31 6.70
C LEU A 35 -3.18 -3.86 6.35
N ARG A 36 -2.16 -3.06 6.01
CA ARG A 36 -2.37 -1.67 5.56
C ARG A 36 -1.40 -1.30 4.44
N LEU A 37 -1.91 -0.59 3.44
CA LEU A 37 -1.07 0.02 2.40
C LEU A 37 -0.33 1.26 2.95
N THR A 38 0.90 1.44 2.49
CA THR A 38 1.73 2.61 2.81
C THR A 38 2.53 3.05 1.60
N SER A 39 2.76 4.36 1.43
CA SER A 39 3.39 4.89 0.22
C SER A 39 4.16 6.18 0.51
N LEU A 40 5.36 6.35 -0.06
CA LEU A 40 6.09 7.63 -0.02
C LEU A 40 5.50 8.67 -0.98
N GLY A 41 4.57 8.27 -1.86
CA GLY A 41 4.18 9.09 -3.00
C GLY A 41 5.29 9.13 -4.07
N ARG A 42 5.17 10.05 -5.02
CA ARG A 42 6.15 10.23 -6.10
C ARG A 42 6.18 11.67 -6.56
N LYS A 43 7.38 12.26 -6.63
CA LYS A 43 7.68 13.55 -7.27
C LYS A 43 6.61 14.64 -7.04
N GLY A 44 6.39 15.06 -5.80
CA GLY A 44 5.41 16.10 -5.48
C GLY A 44 3.95 15.64 -5.43
N HIS A 45 3.67 14.36 -5.72
CA HIS A 45 2.40 13.71 -5.44
C HIS A 45 2.49 12.94 -4.13
N GLU A 46 1.73 13.38 -3.14
CA GLU A 46 1.48 12.63 -1.91
C GLU A 46 0.70 11.33 -2.20
N PRO A 47 0.63 10.39 -1.26
CA PRO A 47 -0.27 9.24 -1.38
C PRO A 47 -1.70 9.69 -1.70
N ARG A 48 -2.35 8.99 -2.63
CA ARG A 48 -3.72 9.35 -3.05
C ARG A 48 -4.74 9.27 -1.89
N SER A 49 -4.43 8.48 -0.86
CA SER A 49 -5.18 8.42 0.40
C SER A 49 -4.30 8.76 1.58
N ARG A 50 -4.76 9.65 2.47
CA ARG A 50 -4.09 9.96 3.74
C ARG A 50 -3.93 8.74 4.64
N ALA A 51 -4.82 7.75 4.53
CA ALA A 51 -4.71 6.51 5.29
C ALA A 51 -3.45 5.69 4.92
N HIS A 52 -2.81 6.01 3.80
CA HIS A 52 -1.58 5.36 3.32
C HIS A 52 -0.34 6.21 3.55
N GLU A 53 -0.47 7.32 4.28
CA GLU A 53 0.69 8.11 4.69
C GLU A 53 1.59 7.28 5.64
N PRO A 54 2.90 7.25 5.38
CA PRO A 54 3.83 6.45 6.15
C PRO A 54 4.21 7.16 7.44
N ASP A 55 4.35 6.39 8.52
CA ASP A 55 5.02 6.85 9.73
C ASP A 55 6.55 6.93 9.54
N LEU A 56 7.30 7.30 10.59
CA LEU A 56 8.76 7.47 10.49
C LEU A 56 9.50 6.16 10.19
N TRP A 57 9.06 5.04 10.73
CA TRP A 57 9.66 3.73 10.46
C TRP A 57 9.35 3.31 9.01
N GLU A 58 8.09 3.40 8.60
CA GLU A 58 7.64 3.10 7.24
C GLU A 58 8.38 3.96 6.21
N LYS A 59 8.55 5.26 6.47
CA LYS A 59 9.32 6.17 5.59
C LYS A 59 10.75 5.70 5.41
N THR A 60 11.41 5.33 6.50
CA THR A 60 12.81 4.91 6.50
C THR A 60 12.98 3.59 5.76
N THR A 61 12.11 2.62 6.03
CA THR A 61 12.12 1.31 5.38
C THR A 61 11.74 1.38 3.90
N LEU A 62 10.75 2.19 3.50
CA LEU A 62 10.42 2.39 2.09
C LEU A 62 11.58 3.04 1.31
N ARG A 63 12.33 3.96 1.94
CA ARG A 63 13.52 4.55 1.32
C ARG A 63 14.62 3.50 1.12
N SER A 64 14.87 2.64 2.11
CA SER A 64 15.87 1.58 1.97
C SER A 64 15.49 0.55 0.90
N PHE A 65 14.20 0.23 0.75
CA PHE A 65 13.71 -0.58 -0.38
C PHE A 65 13.96 0.08 -1.73
N LYS A 66 13.67 1.38 -1.86
CA LYS A 66 13.90 2.13 -3.10
C LYS A 66 15.37 2.12 -3.52
N GLU A 67 16.27 2.16 -2.53
CA GLU A 67 17.72 2.12 -2.74
C GLU A 67 18.28 0.70 -2.89
N LYS A 68 17.42 -0.32 -2.84
CA LYS A 68 17.78 -1.75 -2.88
C LYS A 68 18.82 -2.15 -1.83
N ARG A 69 18.74 -1.53 -0.64
CA ARG A 69 19.73 -1.69 0.46
C ARG A 69 19.37 -2.77 1.47
N VAL A 70 18.18 -3.36 1.39
CA VAL A 70 17.67 -4.34 2.36
C VAL A 70 17.01 -5.52 1.65
N ASP A 71 16.87 -6.62 2.39
CA ASP A 71 16.14 -7.83 2.04
C ASP A 71 14.68 -7.57 1.58
N PRO A 72 13.99 -8.54 0.95
CA PRO A 72 12.66 -8.37 0.36
C PRO A 72 11.53 -8.02 1.36
N TRP A 73 11.85 -7.80 2.63
CA TRP A 73 10.96 -7.34 3.69
C TRP A 73 11.78 -6.86 4.89
N HIS A 74 11.18 -6.07 5.78
CA HIS A 74 11.81 -5.62 7.02
C HIS A 74 10.86 -5.85 8.20
N VAL A 75 11.39 -6.33 9.32
CA VAL A 75 10.62 -6.61 10.54
C VAL A 75 11.12 -5.76 11.70
N VAL A 76 10.19 -5.30 12.52
CA VAL A 76 10.48 -4.66 13.81
C VAL A 76 9.54 -5.23 14.87
N GLN A 77 10.09 -5.44 16.07
CA GLN A 77 9.31 -5.77 17.25
C GLN A 77 9.00 -4.50 18.03
N GLU A 78 7.72 -4.27 18.31
CA GLU A 78 7.23 -3.20 19.15
C GLU A 78 6.52 -3.81 20.37
N PRO A 79 6.30 -3.04 21.46
CA PRO A 79 5.52 -3.52 22.59
C PRO A 79 4.14 -4.03 22.14
N GLY A 80 3.90 -5.33 22.36
CA GLY A 80 2.62 -5.98 22.03
C GLY A 80 2.40 -6.34 20.55
N GLN A 81 3.34 -6.07 19.64
CA GLN A 81 3.16 -6.40 18.22
C GLN A 81 4.47 -6.64 17.45
N LEU A 82 4.39 -7.45 16.41
CA LEU A 82 5.41 -7.54 15.35
C LEU A 82 4.90 -6.83 14.10
N ARG A 83 5.71 -5.92 13.56
CA ARG A 83 5.40 -5.21 12.31
C ARG A 83 6.33 -5.64 11.20
N PHE A 84 5.76 -5.97 10.05
CA PHE A 84 6.48 -6.31 8.82
C PHE A 84 6.14 -5.28 7.75
N LEU A 85 7.12 -4.86 6.96
CA LEU A 85 6.91 -4.07 5.75
C LEU A 85 7.39 -4.88 4.55
N VAL A 86 6.48 -5.14 3.62
CA VAL A 86 6.74 -5.82 2.35
C VAL A 86 6.68 -4.78 1.22
N PRO A 87 7.69 -4.67 0.34
CA PRO A 87 7.69 -3.70 -0.75
C PRO A 87 6.61 -4.05 -1.78
N LEU A 88 5.88 -3.02 -2.24
CA LEU A 88 4.94 -3.13 -3.34
C LEU A 88 5.58 -2.52 -4.59
N VAL A 89 6.04 -3.41 -5.48
CA VAL A 89 6.72 -3.04 -6.72
C VAL A 89 5.70 -2.96 -7.86
N THR A 90 5.83 -1.96 -8.73
CA THR A 90 4.92 -1.76 -9.86
C THR A 90 5.05 -2.87 -10.91
N GLU A 91 3.91 -3.48 -11.22
CA GLU A 91 3.76 -4.42 -12.33
C GLU A 91 3.03 -3.77 -13.51
N ALA A 92 2.95 -4.48 -14.64
CA ALA A 92 2.31 -3.98 -15.85
C ALA A 92 0.85 -3.53 -15.63
N SER A 93 0.10 -4.23 -14.77
CA SER A 93 -1.28 -3.90 -14.41
C SER A 93 -1.40 -2.56 -13.67
N CYS A 94 -0.38 -2.19 -12.87
CA CYS A 94 -0.32 -0.95 -12.12
C CYS A 94 -0.15 0.27 -13.05
N LEU A 95 0.55 0.10 -14.16
CA LEU A 95 0.95 1.20 -15.05
C LEU A 95 -0.23 1.80 -15.81
N ARG A 96 -1.37 1.10 -15.90
CA ARG A 96 -2.60 1.65 -16.47
C ARG A 96 -3.02 2.95 -15.78
N CYS A 97 -2.90 3.00 -14.45
CA CYS A 97 -3.31 4.16 -13.65
C CYS A 97 -2.13 4.94 -13.06
N HIS A 98 -1.01 4.28 -12.79
CA HIS A 98 0.14 4.91 -12.14
C HIS A 98 1.28 5.24 -13.11
N GLY A 99 1.22 4.77 -14.36
CA GLY A 99 2.33 4.87 -15.30
C GLY A 99 2.43 6.20 -16.06
N GLU A 100 3.18 6.21 -17.16
CA GLU A 100 3.36 7.38 -18.02
C GLU A 100 2.26 7.55 -19.10
N PRO A 101 1.98 8.80 -19.54
CA PRO A 101 2.66 10.03 -19.13
C PRO A 101 2.25 10.53 -17.74
N GLU A 102 3.22 11.11 -17.02
CA GLU A 102 3.01 11.78 -15.73
C GLU A 102 2.11 13.02 -15.92
N GLY A 103 1.26 13.32 -14.94
CA GLY A 103 0.49 14.57 -14.92
C GLY A 103 -0.88 14.54 -15.61
N ILE A 104 -1.22 13.47 -16.35
CA ILE A 104 -2.57 13.33 -16.95
C ILE A 104 -3.51 12.54 -16.02
N LEU A 105 -4.82 12.71 -16.17
CA LEU A 105 -5.80 11.90 -15.43
C LEU A 105 -5.85 10.46 -15.97
N ASP A 106 -5.96 9.50 -15.05
CA ASP A 106 -6.25 8.10 -15.35
C ASP A 106 -7.76 7.83 -15.48
N GLU A 107 -8.13 6.59 -15.81
CA GLU A 107 -9.51 6.13 -15.95
C GLU A 107 -10.34 6.24 -14.66
N THR A 108 -9.67 6.47 -13.52
CA THR A 108 -10.29 6.61 -12.20
C THR A 108 -10.40 8.07 -11.75
N GLY A 109 -9.94 9.03 -12.58
CA GLY A 109 -9.98 10.46 -12.30
C GLY A 109 -8.81 10.99 -11.48
N HIS A 110 -7.74 10.22 -11.31
CA HIS A 110 -6.55 10.62 -10.56
C HIS A 110 -5.38 10.97 -11.48
N VAL A 111 -4.52 11.89 -11.05
CA VAL A 111 -3.29 12.20 -11.79
C VAL A 111 -2.35 10.99 -11.76
N ARG A 112 -1.89 10.59 -12.94
CA ARG A 112 -0.88 9.57 -13.14
C ARG A 112 0.46 10.06 -12.61
N GLU A 113 1.08 9.26 -11.75
CA GLU A 113 2.34 9.61 -11.09
C GLU A 113 3.59 9.30 -11.94
N GLY A 114 3.44 8.64 -13.10
CA GLY A 114 4.56 8.38 -14.02
C GLY A 114 5.51 7.27 -13.57
N TYR A 115 5.00 6.20 -12.96
CA TYR A 115 5.78 5.00 -12.63
C TYR A 115 6.14 4.16 -13.87
N HIS A 116 7.26 3.45 -13.78
CA HIS A 116 7.68 2.39 -14.70
C HIS A 116 7.63 1.04 -13.99
N LYS A 117 7.64 -0.06 -14.76
CA LYS A 117 7.66 -1.42 -14.21
C LYS A 117 8.93 -1.65 -13.38
N GLY A 118 8.79 -2.27 -12.21
CA GLY A 118 9.92 -2.59 -11.34
C GLY A 118 10.31 -1.48 -10.35
N GLU A 119 9.59 -0.35 -10.35
CA GLU A 119 9.79 0.71 -9.37
C GLU A 119 8.97 0.48 -8.10
N LEU A 120 9.44 0.99 -6.97
CA LEU A 120 8.72 0.88 -5.70
C LEU A 120 7.51 1.83 -5.69
N ARG A 121 6.29 1.29 -5.66
CA ARG A 121 5.05 2.07 -5.50
C ARG A 121 4.77 2.44 -4.04
N GLY A 122 5.15 1.56 -3.12
CA GLY A 122 4.83 1.66 -1.71
C GLY A 122 5.15 0.34 -1.00
N GLY A 123 4.34 -0.03 -0.02
CA GLY A 123 4.44 -1.32 0.66
C GLY A 123 3.17 -1.72 1.37
N ILE A 124 3.16 -2.96 1.86
CA ILE A 124 2.12 -3.50 2.72
C ILE A 124 2.72 -3.66 4.11
N VAL A 125 2.11 -3.00 5.07
CA VAL A 125 2.42 -3.13 6.49
C VAL A 125 1.54 -4.23 7.06
N VAL A 126 2.17 -5.26 7.62
CA VAL A 126 1.50 -6.33 8.34
C VAL A 126 1.76 -6.15 9.82
N ARG A 127 0.72 -6.16 10.65
CA ARG A 127 0.87 -6.18 12.11
C ARG A 127 0.31 -7.46 12.67
N PHE A 128 1.16 -8.21 13.35
CA PHE A 128 0.79 -9.39 14.11
C PHE A 128 0.73 -8.99 15.59
N PRO A 129 -0.36 -9.32 16.31
CA PRO A 129 -0.33 -9.23 17.76
C PRO A 129 0.75 -10.17 18.27
N ALA A 130 1.65 -9.66 19.12
CA ALA A 130 2.60 -10.53 19.78
C ALA A 130 1.82 -11.45 20.74
N PRO A 131 2.15 -12.75 20.84
CA PRO A 131 1.55 -13.59 21.86
C PRO A 131 1.76 -12.94 23.22
N GLU A 132 0.69 -12.82 24.02
CA GLU A 132 0.80 -12.33 25.39
C GLU A 132 1.86 -13.17 26.11
N SER A 133 2.85 -12.50 26.70
CA SER A 133 3.74 -13.15 27.66
C SER A 133 2.86 -13.60 28.83
N LYS A 134 2.51 -14.88 28.84
CA LYS A 134 1.92 -15.53 30.01
C LYS A 134 2.87 -15.47 31.19
#